data_AF-A0A383C2E1-F1
#
_entry.id   AF-A0A383C2E1-F1
#
_cell.length_a   1.000
_cell.length_b   1.000
_cell.length_c   1.000
_cell.angle_alpha   90.00
_cell.angle_beta   90.00
_cell.angle_gamma   90.00
#
_symmetry.space_group_name_H-M   'P 1'
#
loop_
_entity.id
_entity.type
_entity.pdbx_description
1 polymer ?
#
loop_
_entity_poly.entity_id
_entity_poly.type
_entity_poly.pdbx_seq_one_letter_code
_entity_poly.pdbx_strand_id
1 'polypeptide(L)'
;VSDVSFDLRKGETLGIVGESGCGKSTTARALVQLPPPTSGRVVLDPDSEDEIDLTGLSGNDLRDVRPRLQMIFQDPISSLNPRRRVKDIVSEGLEIWSDGDIGTE
;
A
#
# COMPACT_ATOMS: atom_id res chain seq x y z
N VAL A 1 3.49 -16.68 -7.47
CA VAL A 1 2.36 -16.12 -8.26
C VAL A 1 2.95 -15.57 -9.53
N SER A 2 2.31 -15.80 -10.67
CA SER A 2 2.84 -15.46 -11.99
C SER A 2 1.69 -14.96 -12.86
N ASP A 3 1.97 -13.94 -13.67
CA ASP A 3 1.07 -13.41 -14.70
C ASP A 3 -0.36 -13.08 -14.20
N VAL A 4 -0.44 -12.07 -13.33
CA VAL A 4 -1.72 -11.59 -12.78
C VAL A 4 -1.88 -10.12 -13.14
N SER A 5 -3.03 -9.80 -13.74
CA SER A 5 -3.41 -8.45 -14.16
C SER A 5 -4.83 -8.15 -13.70
N PHE A 6 -5.04 -6.97 -13.14
CA PHE A 6 -6.35 -6.45 -12.80
C PHE A 6 -6.29 -4.92 -12.75
N ASP A 7 -7.41 -4.29 -13.08
CA ASP A 7 -7.63 -2.86 -12.91
C ASP A 7 -8.63 -2.66 -11.77
N LEU A 8 -8.38 -1.66 -10.92
CA LEU A 8 -9.26 -1.28 -9.84
C LEU A 8 -9.59 0.19 -9.96
N ARG A 9 -10.86 0.52 -10.24
CA ARG A 9 -11.27 1.92 -10.38
C ARG A 9 -11.59 2.54 -9.02
N LYS A 10 -11.58 3.86 -8.97
CA LYS A 10 -11.97 4.62 -7.79
C LYS A 10 -13.38 4.24 -7.33
N GLY A 11 -13.52 3.88 -6.06
CA GLY A 11 -14.78 3.46 -5.45
C GLY A 11 -15.14 1.99 -5.63
N GLU A 12 -14.36 1.22 -6.39
CA GLU A 12 -14.53 -0.22 -6.50
C GLU A 12 -13.84 -0.96 -5.35
N THR A 13 -14.27 -2.20 -5.11
CA THR A 13 -13.64 -3.10 -4.15
C THR A 13 -13.27 -4.40 -4.86
N LEU A 14 -11.98 -4.71 -4.92
CA LEU A 14 -11.47 -5.97 -5.46
C LEU A 14 -11.31 -7.01 -4.36
N GLY A 15 -12.01 -8.14 -4.50
CA GLY A 15 -11.83 -9.31 -3.66
C GLY A 15 -10.93 -10.35 -4.33
N ILE A 16 -9.83 -10.75 -3.66
CA ILE A 16 -8.97 -11.86 -4.11
C ILE A 16 -9.28 -13.09 -3.26
N VAL A 17 -9.85 -14.13 -3.86
CA VAL A 17 -10.26 -15.38 -3.19
C VAL A 17 -9.49 -16.58 -3.73
N GLY A 18 -9.34 -17.61 -2.91
CA GLY A 18 -8.66 -18.85 -3.27
C GLY A 18 -8.14 -19.61 -2.05
N GLU A 19 -7.65 -20.82 -2.26
CA GLU A 19 -7.16 -21.72 -1.21
C GLU A 19 -5.95 -21.17 -0.44
N SER A 20 -5.69 -21.68 0.75
CA SER A 20 -4.50 -21.30 1.52
C SER A 20 -3.24 -21.55 0.69
N GLY A 21 -2.31 -20.58 0.68
CA GLY A 21 -1.06 -20.69 -0.08
C GLY A 21 -1.15 -20.37 -1.58
N CYS A 22 -2.33 -20.05 -2.15
CA CYS A 22 -2.43 -19.73 -3.59
C CYS A 22 -1.80 -18.38 -4.00
N GLY A 23 -1.27 -17.60 -3.05
CA GLY A 23 -0.55 -16.36 -3.33
C GLY A 23 -1.31 -15.06 -3.06
N LYS A 24 -2.54 -15.09 -2.51
CA LYS A 24 -3.34 -13.88 -2.20
C LYS A 24 -2.56 -12.82 -1.43
N SER A 25 -1.97 -13.19 -0.30
CA SER A 25 -1.20 -12.27 0.54
C SER A 25 0.08 -11.80 -0.14
N THR A 26 0.69 -12.65 -0.97
CA THR A 26 1.86 -12.28 -1.79
C THR A 26 1.48 -11.22 -2.81
N THR A 27 0.38 -11.40 -3.54
CA THR A 27 -0.14 -10.43 -4.51
C THR A 27 -0.49 -9.11 -3.82
N ALA A 28 -1.26 -9.16 -2.73
CA ALA A 28 -1.68 -7.96 -2.00
C ALA A 28 -0.49 -7.15 -1.47
N ARG A 29 0.56 -7.81 -0.98
CA ARG A 29 1.75 -7.10 -0.52
C ARG A 29 2.63 -6.60 -1.68
N ALA A 30 2.71 -7.34 -2.80
CA ALA A 30 3.44 -6.90 -3.98
C ALA A 30 2.86 -5.61 -4.59
N LEU A 31 1.53 -5.43 -4.55
CA LEU A 31 0.87 -4.18 -4.95
C LEU A 31 1.40 -2.97 -4.20
N VAL A 32 1.70 -3.12 -2.90
CA VAL A 32 2.26 -2.05 -2.08
C VAL A 32 3.79 -2.13 -1.97
N GLN A 33 4.47 -2.82 -2.89
CA GLN A 33 5.93 -2.97 -2.94
C GLN A 33 6.54 -3.65 -1.69
N LEU A 34 5.88 -4.69 -1.13
CA LEU A 34 6.32 -5.40 0.09
C LEU A 34 6.34 -6.95 -0.02
N PRO A 35 7.31 -7.60 -0.71
CA PRO A 35 8.41 -7.05 -1.49
C PRO A 35 7.94 -6.61 -2.89
N PRO A 36 8.77 -5.86 -3.64
CA PRO A 36 8.49 -5.51 -5.03
C PRO A 36 8.19 -6.74 -5.90
N PRO A 37 7.29 -6.62 -6.90
CA PRO A 37 7.12 -7.67 -7.88
C PRO A 37 8.41 -7.88 -8.67
N THR A 38 8.71 -9.13 -9.03
CA THR A 38 9.91 -9.46 -9.82
C THR A 38 9.85 -8.91 -11.25
N SER A 39 8.64 -8.75 -11.79
CA SER A 39 8.37 -8.23 -13.12
C SER A 39 6.95 -7.65 -13.20
N GLY A 40 6.69 -6.82 -14.21
CA GLY A 40 5.42 -6.12 -14.36
C GLY A 40 5.46 -4.73 -13.73
N ARG A 41 4.30 -4.07 -13.67
CA ARG A 41 4.14 -2.71 -13.16
C ARG A 41 2.97 -2.61 -12.20
N VAL A 42 3.03 -1.66 -11.27
CA VAL A 42 1.90 -1.30 -10.41
C VAL A 42 1.72 0.21 -10.52
N VAL A 43 0.62 0.63 -11.12
CA VAL A 43 0.37 2.04 -11.45
C VAL A 43 -0.78 2.56 -10.58
N LEU A 44 -0.59 3.72 -9.95
CA LEU A 44 -1.64 4.47 -9.29
C LEU A 44 -2.14 5.57 -10.20
N ASP A 45 -3.46 5.81 -10.12
CA ASP A 45 -4.17 6.84 -10.88
C ASP A 45 -3.78 6.83 -12.38
N PRO A 46 -3.91 5.66 -13.06
CA PRO A 46 -3.53 5.53 -14.46
C PRO A 46 -4.34 6.47 -15.34
N ASP A 47 -3.71 6.95 -16.42
CA ASP A 47 -4.27 7.90 -17.38
C ASP A 47 -4.67 9.26 -16.75
N SER A 48 -4.02 9.66 -15.65
CA SER A 48 -4.20 10.96 -14.99
C SER A 48 -2.89 11.75 -14.90
N GLU A 49 -2.97 13.05 -14.62
CA GLU A 49 -1.80 13.90 -14.36
C GLU A 49 -1.01 13.45 -13.11
N ASP A 50 -1.66 12.72 -12.21
CA ASP A 50 -1.10 12.18 -10.97
C ASP A 50 -0.65 10.71 -11.11
N GLU A 51 -0.44 10.22 -12.34
CA GLU A 51 -0.03 8.82 -12.61
C GLU A 51 1.33 8.51 -11.97
N ILE A 52 1.38 7.42 -11.20
CA ILE A 52 2.61 6.99 -10.53
C ILE A 52 2.85 5.49 -10.76
N ASP A 53 3.97 5.14 -11.40
CA ASP A 53 4.47 3.76 -11.44
C ASP A 53 5.27 3.44 -10.16
N LEU A 54 4.66 2.70 -9.24
CA LEU A 54 5.27 2.30 -7.97
C LEU A 54 6.48 1.39 -8.13
N THR A 55 6.60 0.66 -9.24
CA THR A 55 7.72 -0.29 -9.44
C THR A 55 9.04 0.39 -9.74
N GLY A 56 9.00 1.65 -10.21
CA GLY A 56 10.18 2.48 -10.39
C GLY A 56 10.62 3.24 -9.13
N LEU A 57 9.79 3.29 -8.09
CA LEU A 57 10.05 4.10 -6.90
C LEU A 57 10.96 3.40 -5.90
N SER A 58 11.80 4.19 -5.22
CA SER A 58 12.64 3.72 -4.12
C SER A 58 12.86 4.83 -3.08
N GLY A 59 13.34 4.46 -1.89
CA GLY A 59 13.74 5.44 -0.87
C GLY A 59 12.64 6.44 -0.51
N ASN A 60 12.95 7.73 -0.67
CA ASN A 60 12.04 8.83 -0.34
C ASN A 60 10.84 8.90 -1.29
N ASP A 61 11.02 8.63 -2.59
CA ASP A 61 9.89 8.71 -3.55
C ASP A 61 8.81 7.69 -3.18
N LEU A 62 9.21 6.48 -2.77
CA LEU A 62 8.26 5.48 -2.28
C LEU A 62 7.63 5.90 -0.94
N ARG A 63 8.39 6.63 -0.10
CA ARG A 63 7.94 7.17 1.19
C ARG A 63 6.85 8.21 1.00
N ASP A 64 6.99 9.10 0.02
CA ASP A 64 6.06 10.21 -0.26
C ASP A 64 4.71 9.69 -0.78
N VAL A 65 4.70 8.52 -1.44
CA VAL A 65 3.47 7.88 -1.92
C VAL A 65 2.78 7.02 -0.85
N ARG A 66 3.48 6.64 0.25
CA ARG A 66 2.89 5.79 1.32
C ARG A 66 1.57 6.32 1.89
N PRO A 67 1.36 7.62 2.12
CA PRO A 67 0.07 8.13 2.61
C PRO A 67 -1.13 7.77 1.71
N ARG A 68 -0.91 7.60 0.40
CA ARG A 68 -1.94 7.18 -0.57
C ARG A 68 -2.22 5.67 -0.55
N LEU A 69 -1.35 4.88 0.09
CA LEU A 69 -1.40 3.42 0.13
C LEU A 69 -1.30 2.87 1.55
N GLN A 70 -2.43 2.48 2.14
CA GLN A 70 -2.47 1.93 3.49
C GLN A 70 -2.80 0.44 3.46
N MET A 71 -1.95 -0.36 4.12
CA MET A 71 -2.16 -1.80 4.26
C MET A 71 -2.58 -2.16 5.68
N ILE A 72 -3.66 -2.93 5.81
CA ILE A 72 -4.06 -3.58 7.05
C ILE A 72 -3.63 -5.05 6.97
N PHE A 73 -2.77 -5.48 7.90
CA PHE A 73 -2.28 -6.87 7.92
C PHE A 73 -3.31 -7.84 8.52
N GLN A 74 -3.24 -9.11 8.11
CA GLN A 74 -4.19 -10.16 8.51
C GLN A 74 -4.21 -10.42 10.02
N ASP A 75 -3.10 -10.20 10.72
CA ASP A 75 -3.03 -10.21 12.18
C ASP A 75 -2.83 -8.78 12.69
N PRO A 76 -3.91 -8.00 12.81
CA PRO A 76 -3.80 -6.61 13.24
C PRO A 76 -3.36 -6.51 14.71
N ILE A 77 -3.67 -7.51 15.55
CA ILE A 77 -3.33 -7.48 16.98
C ILE A 77 -1.83 -7.61 17.19
N SER A 78 -1.16 -8.48 16.43
CA SER A 78 0.31 -8.61 16.49
C SER A 78 1.07 -7.33 16.16
N SER A 79 0.44 -6.41 15.41
CA SER A 79 1.03 -5.12 15.03
C SER A 79 0.89 -4.04 16.11
N LEU A 80 0.08 -4.28 17.15
CA LEU A 80 -0.14 -3.33 18.24
C LEU A 80 0.87 -3.52 19.36
N ASN A 81 1.50 -2.44 19.81
CA ASN A 81 2.34 -2.47 21.00
C ASN A 81 1.47 -2.25 22.25
N PRO A 82 1.28 -3.26 23.12
CA PRO A 82 0.39 -3.15 24.29
C PRO A 82 0.90 -2.15 25.34
N ARG A 83 2.14 -1.65 25.20
CA ARG A 83 2.73 -0.63 26.08
C ARG A 83 2.37 0.80 25.65
N ARG A 84 1.74 0.97 24.47
CA ARG A 84 1.29 2.27 23.95
C ARG A 84 -0.20 2.46 24.19
N ARG A 85 -0.65 3.71 24.35
CA ARG A 85 -2.08 4.00 24.44
C ARG A 85 -2.69 3.92 23.05
N VAL A 86 -3.97 3.58 22.97
CA VAL A 86 -4.73 3.59 21.71
C VAL A 86 -4.59 4.92 20.98
N LYS A 87 -4.66 6.05 21.70
CA LYS A 87 -4.48 7.38 21.10
C LYS A 87 -3.13 7.51 20.37
N ASP A 88 -2.05 7.01 20.97
CA ASP A 88 -0.69 7.14 20.46
C ASP A 88 -0.48 6.25 19.23
N ILE A 89 -1.22 5.14 19.13
CA ILE A 89 -1.17 4.23 17.97
C ILE A 89 -1.95 4.83 16.80
N VAL A 90 -3.12 5.40 17.07
CA VAL A 90 -3.99 5.99 16.02
C VAL A 90 -3.42 7.31 15.52
N SER A 91 -2.80 8.13 16.39
CA SER A 91 -2.24 9.43 15.99
C SER A 91 -0.87 9.32 15.30
N GLU A 92 -0.11 8.25 15.53
CA GLU A 92 1.26 8.10 15.00
C GLU A 92 1.34 8.25 13.49
N GLY A 93 0.42 7.63 12.74
CA GLY A 93 0.39 7.80 11.28
C GLY A 93 0.18 9.27 10.90
N LEU A 94 -0.76 9.94 11.55
CA LEU A 94 -1.03 11.35 11.29
C LEU A 94 0.18 12.22 11.64
N GLU A 95 0.86 11.96 12.75
CA GLU A 95 2.05 12.71 13.20
C GLU A 95 3.28 12.50 12.30
N ILE A 96 3.51 11.26 11.83
CA ILE A 96 4.64 10.94 10.94
C ILE A 96 4.45 11.62 9.57
N TRP A 97 3.21 11.75 9.12
CA TRP A 97 2.88 12.27 7.79
C TRP A 97 2.38 13.72 7.80
N SER A 98 2.16 14.35 8.97
CA SER A 98 1.68 15.74 9.09
C SER A 98 2.73 16.79 8.72
N ASP A 99 4.02 16.43 8.73
CA ASP A 99 5.14 17.33 8.40
C ASP A 99 5.67 17.13 6.96
N GLY A 100 5.00 16.33 6.13
CA GLY A 100 5.32 16.22 4.71
C GLY A 100 4.45 17.15 3.89
N ASP A 101 5.05 17.98 3.02
CA ASP A 101 4.38 18.73 1.96
C ASP A 101 3.35 17.84 1.25
N ILE A 102 2.09 17.94 1.67
CA ILE A 102 0.97 17.62 0.79
C ILE A 102 0.99 18.78 -0.20
N GLY A 103 1.67 18.55 -1.33
CA GLY A 103 1.83 19.52 -2.41
C GLY A 103 0.55 20.31 -2.61
N THR A 104 0.56 21.57 -2.15
CA THR A 104 -0.33 22.59 -2.66
C THR A 104 0.17 22.94 -4.05
N GLU A 105 -0.35 22.24 -5.06
CA GLU A 105 -0.64 22.80 -6.39
C GLU A 105 -2.03 22.34 -6.83
#